data_AF-E0UP53-F1
#
_entry.id   AF-E0UP53-F1
#
_cell.length_a   1.000
_cell.length_b   1.000
_cell.length_c   1.000
_cell.angle_alpha   90.00
_cell.angle_beta   90.00
_cell.angle_gamma   90.00
#
_symmetry.space_group_name_H-M   'P 1'
#
loop_
_entity.id
_entity.type
_entity.pdbx_description
1 polymer ?
#
loop_
_entity_poly.entity_id
_entity_poly.type
_entity_poly.pdbx_seq_one_letter_code
_entity_poly.pdbx_strand_id
1 'polypeptide(L)'
;MKILLLAFFTYTLIFAQTPFVLTKFKSAYPLVEIHTDKVPPEYKVKITKILKSYTDELGINTKEYSQRAMAIVIDRVAVGKKLVLRTKLLVGEDVKRLDDGEEVFALTYVKCDISEIENMDEDIIDTVEYLLHGG
;
A
#
# COMPACT_ATOMS: atom_id res chain seq x y z
N MET A 1 2.38 -35.92 -24.37
CA MET A 1 1.44 -34.78 -24.52
C MET A 1 0.68 -34.43 -23.22
N LYS A 2 0.12 -35.39 -22.49
CA LYS A 2 -0.61 -35.13 -21.22
C LYS A 2 0.21 -34.37 -20.16
N ILE A 3 1.49 -34.72 -19.98
CA ILE A 3 2.38 -34.08 -18.99
C ILE A 3 2.69 -32.62 -19.37
N LEU A 4 2.84 -32.33 -20.67
CA LEU A 4 3.12 -30.99 -21.17
C LEU A 4 1.91 -30.05 -20.97
N LEU A 5 0.71 -30.59 -21.18
CA LEU A 5 -0.56 -29.88 -20.93
C LEU A 5 -0.77 -29.61 -19.43
N LEU A 6 -0.38 -30.56 -18.57
CA LEU A 6 -0.44 -30.39 -17.12
C LEU A 6 0.52 -29.29 -16.65
N ALA A 7 1.75 -29.28 -17.17
CA ALA A 7 2.76 -28.26 -16.85
C ALA A 7 2.32 -26.85 -17.30
N PHE A 8 1.68 -26.74 -18.47
CA PHE A 8 1.11 -25.49 -18.97
C PHE A 8 -0.03 -24.99 -18.08
N PHE A 9 -0.92 -25.88 -17.63
CA PHE A 9 -2.00 -25.51 -16.70
C PHE A 9 -1.46 -25.03 -15.34
N THR A 10 -0.47 -25.73 -14.77
CA THR A 10 0.14 -25.29 -13.50
C THR A 10 0.86 -23.96 -13.64
N TYR A 11 1.44 -23.64 -14.81
CA TYR A 11 2.07 -22.36 -15.07
C TYR A 11 1.04 -21.21 -15.07
N THR A 12 -0.12 -21.40 -15.68
CA THR A 12 -1.18 -20.35 -15.72
C THR A 12 -1.79 -20.03 -14.35
N LEU A 13 -1.82 -21.00 -13.44
CA LEU A 13 -2.35 -20.80 -12.08
C LEU A 13 -1.40 -19.99 -11.18
N ILE A 14 -0.09 -19.97 -11.47
CA ILE A 14 0.89 -19.19 -10.68
C ILE A 14 0.75 -17.68 -10.94
N PHE A 15 0.21 -17.27 -12.09
CA PHE A 15 0.02 -15.86 -12.45
C PHE A 15 -1.39 -15.32 -12.16
N ALA A 16 -2.22 -16.08 -11.45
CA ALA A 16 -3.51 -15.58 -10.96
C ALA A 16 -3.36 -14.68 -9.71
N GLN A 17 -2.39 -13.78 -9.71
CA GLN A 17 -2.47 -12.60 -8.85
C GLN A 17 -3.44 -11.65 -9.54
N THR A 18 -4.64 -11.50 -8.99
CA THR A 18 -5.59 -10.50 -9.51
C THR A 18 -4.91 -9.14 -9.47
N PRO A 19 -4.68 -8.47 -10.62
CA PRO A 19 -4.07 -7.16 -10.61
C PRO A 19 -5.01 -6.23 -9.83
N PHE A 20 -4.54 -5.76 -8.67
CA PHE A 20 -5.27 -4.77 -7.89
C PHE A 20 -5.01 -3.41 -8.53
N VAL A 21 -6.06 -2.79 -9.08
CA VAL A 21 -5.94 -1.53 -9.80
C VAL A 21 -6.58 -0.43 -8.96
N LEU A 22 -5.75 0.46 -8.40
CA LEU A 22 -6.19 1.59 -7.57
C LEU A 22 -7.04 2.60 -8.38
N THR A 23 -6.90 2.63 -9.70
CA THR A 23 -7.57 3.60 -10.59
C THR A 23 -9.09 3.44 -10.67
N LYS A 24 -9.66 2.35 -10.14
CA LYS A 24 -11.11 2.14 -10.11
C LYS A 24 -11.80 2.81 -8.92
N PHE A 25 -11.05 3.37 -7.97
CA PHE A 25 -11.64 4.06 -6.83
C PHE A 25 -12.18 5.43 -7.22
N LYS A 26 -13.44 5.69 -6.87
CA LYS A 26 -14.05 7.02 -7.07
C LYS A 26 -13.60 8.03 -6.01
N SER A 27 -13.41 7.56 -4.77
CA SER A 27 -12.97 8.37 -3.65
C SER A 27 -12.17 7.56 -2.63
N ALA A 28 -11.23 8.23 -1.97
CA ALA A 28 -10.45 7.70 -0.86
C ALA A 28 -10.02 8.84 0.06
N TYR A 29 -9.86 8.54 1.34
CA TYR A 29 -9.31 9.45 2.33
C TYR A 29 -7.80 9.20 2.47
N PRO A 30 -6.94 10.12 1.99
CA PRO A 30 -5.50 9.96 2.08
C PRO A 30 -5.04 10.16 3.52
N LEU A 31 -4.26 9.21 4.03
CA LEU A 31 -3.75 9.20 5.40
C LEU A 31 -2.25 8.88 5.41
N VAL A 32 -1.49 9.54 6.28
CA VAL A 32 -0.07 9.22 6.49
C VAL A 32 0.17 9.08 7.98
N GLU A 33 0.65 7.92 8.42
CA GLU A 33 0.99 7.67 9.81
C GLU A 33 2.44 7.24 9.98
N ILE A 34 3.10 7.83 10.98
CA ILE A 34 4.51 7.58 11.28
C ILE A 34 4.58 7.11 12.73
N HIS A 35 4.83 5.82 12.92
CA HIS A 35 4.88 5.14 14.22
C HIS A 35 6.33 4.89 14.65
N THR A 36 7.19 5.89 14.51
CA THR A 36 8.61 5.83 14.88
C THR A 36 9.14 7.23 15.16
N ASP A 37 10.05 7.35 16.11
CA ASP A 37 10.76 8.59 16.43
C ASP A 37 11.91 8.90 15.45
N LYS A 38 12.26 7.93 14.59
CA LYS A 38 13.39 8.07 13.64
C LYS A 38 13.04 8.78 12.35
N VAL A 39 11.75 8.94 12.06
CA VAL A 39 11.30 9.68 10.89
C VAL A 39 10.68 10.99 11.37
N PRO A 40 11.35 12.12 11.12
CA PRO A 40 10.87 13.43 11.53
C PRO A 40 9.45 13.76 11.01
N PRO A 41 8.65 14.54 11.76
CA PRO A 41 7.27 14.87 11.37
C PRO A 41 7.14 15.60 10.02
N GLU A 42 8.16 16.32 9.55
CA GLU A 42 8.16 16.99 8.24
C GLU A 42 7.94 16.01 7.07
N TYR A 43 8.36 14.74 7.22
CA TYR A 43 8.11 13.72 6.21
C TYR A 43 6.62 13.39 6.09
N LYS A 44 5.82 13.50 7.16
CA LYS A 44 4.36 13.34 7.07
C LYS A 44 3.77 14.33 6.07
N VAL A 45 4.25 15.58 6.09
CA VAL A 45 3.80 16.62 5.15
C VAL A 45 4.27 16.34 3.72
N LYS A 46 5.54 15.95 3.53
CA LYS A 46 6.09 15.59 2.21
C LYS A 46 5.31 14.42 1.59
N ILE A 47 5.16 13.33 2.33
CA ILE A 47 4.47 12.11 1.88
C ILE A 47 2.98 12.38 1.62
N THR A 48 2.33 13.19 2.45
CA THR A 48 0.92 13.56 2.21
C THR A 48 0.75 14.28 0.88
N LYS A 49 1.71 15.13 0.49
CA LYS A 49 1.69 15.79 -0.83
C LYS A 49 1.88 14.78 -1.98
N ILE A 50 2.80 13.84 -1.84
CA ILE A 50 3.04 12.78 -2.83
C ILE A 50 1.78 11.92 -3.01
N LEU A 51 1.22 11.43 -1.90
CA LEU A 51 0.00 10.64 -1.90
C LEU A 51 -1.16 11.39 -2.55
N LYS A 52 -1.30 12.69 -2.26
CA LYS A 52 -2.32 13.54 -2.86
C LYS A 52 -2.11 13.71 -4.37
N SER A 53 -0.88 14.00 -4.81
CA SER A 53 -0.53 14.09 -6.23
C SER A 53 -0.89 12.81 -6.96
N TYR A 54 -0.51 11.67 -6.39
CA TYR A 54 -0.84 10.36 -6.93
C TYR A 54 -2.36 10.14 -7.04
N THR A 55 -3.13 10.45 -5.99
CA THR A 55 -4.60 10.33 -6.04
C THR A 55 -5.22 11.27 -7.06
N ASP A 56 -4.68 12.49 -7.22
CA ASP A 56 -5.13 13.46 -8.22
C ASP A 56 -4.85 12.95 -9.65
N GLU A 57 -3.66 12.37 -9.89
CA GLU A 57 -3.28 11.74 -11.17
C GLU A 57 -4.21 10.56 -11.53
N LEU A 58 -4.62 9.78 -10.53
CA LEU A 58 -5.57 8.68 -10.72
C LEU A 58 -7.03 9.14 -10.82
N GLY A 59 -7.33 10.43 -10.64
CA GLY A 59 -8.68 10.97 -10.65
C GLY A 59 -9.53 10.53 -9.45
N ILE A 60 -8.89 10.17 -8.33
CA ILE A 60 -9.57 9.75 -7.09
C ILE A 60 -9.96 11.01 -6.30
N ASN A 61 -11.24 11.14 -5.95
CA ASN A 61 -11.70 12.27 -5.14
C ASN A 61 -11.26 12.12 -3.67
N THR A 62 -10.46 13.07 -3.17
CA THR A 62 -9.98 13.13 -1.79
C THR A 62 -10.51 14.34 -1.00
N LYS A 63 -11.46 15.11 -1.55
CA LYS A 63 -11.94 16.37 -0.93
C LYS A 63 -12.90 16.15 0.22
N GLU A 64 -13.61 15.03 0.21
CA GLU A 64 -14.61 14.66 1.20
C GLU A 64 -14.14 13.43 2.00
N TYR A 65 -14.70 13.26 3.20
CA TYR A 65 -14.46 12.05 3.97
C TYR A 65 -14.96 10.82 3.19
N SER A 66 -14.09 9.83 3.00
CA SER A 66 -14.42 8.56 2.38
C SER A 66 -14.32 7.43 3.41
N GLN A 67 -15.24 6.47 3.36
CA GLN A 67 -15.15 5.23 4.14
C GLN A 67 -13.93 4.36 3.75
N ARG A 68 -13.30 4.68 2.61
CA ARG A 68 -12.06 4.03 2.16
C ARG A 68 -10.86 4.89 2.53
N ALA A 69 -10.04 4.42 3.45
CA ALA A 69 -8.75 5.02 3.78
C ALA A 69 -7.66 4.48 2.84
N MET A 70 -6.90 5.38 2.21
CA MET A 70 -5.66 5.05 1.52
C MET A 70 -4.51 5.59 2.36
N ALA A 71 -3.75 4.69 3.00
CA ALA A 71 -2.79 5.06 4.02
C ALA A 71 -1.36 4.69 3.63
N ILE A 72 -0.43 5.63 3.85
CA ILE A 72 0.99 5.32 3.98
C ILE A 72 1.32 5.19 5.46
N VAL A 73 1.82 4.03 5.89
CA VAL A 73 2.22 3.77 7.27
C VAL A 73 3.70 3.47 7.32
N ILE A 74 4.43 4.24 8.12
CA ILE A 74 5.87 4.06 8.35
C ILE A 74 6.08 3.62 9.79
N ASP A 75 6.69 2.46 9.98
CA ASP A 75 7.04 1.92 11.28
C ASP A 75 8.46 1.30 11.26
N ARG A 76 8.96 0.83 12.41
CA ARG A 76 10.23 0.10 12.48
C ARG A 76 9.98 -1.36 12.82
N VAL A 77 10.76 -2.23 12.21
CA VAL A 77 10.74 -3.67 12.47
C VAL A 77 12.13 -4.20 12.74
N ALA A 78 12.21 -5.24 13.57
CA ALA A 78 13.43 -5.99 13.76
C ALA A 78 13.60 -7.02 12.63
N VAL A 79 14.70 -6.94 11.91
CA VAL A 79 15.15 -7.96 10.95
C VAL A 79 16.47 -8.51 11.47
N GLY A 80 16.41 -9.69 12.09
CA GLY A 80 17.53 -10.25 12.83
C GLY A 80 17.93 -9.35 14.01
N LYS A 81 19.14 -8.80 13.97
CA LYS A 81 19.68 -7.88 14.99
C LYS A 81 19.59 -6.40 14.61
N LYS A 82 19.04 -6.08 13.43
CA LYS A 82 18.92 -4.71 12.94
C LYS A 82 17.48 -4.21 13.07
N LEU A 83 17.31 -2.92 13.36
CA LEU A 83 16.02 -2.24 13.29
C LEU A 83 15.96 -1.44 11.99
N VAL A 84 15.12 -1.90 11.07
CA VAL A 84 14.95 -1.33 9.72
C VAL A 84 13.61 -0.59 9.61
N LEU A 85 13.46 0.24 8.59
CA LEU A 85 12.21 0.93 8.32
C LEU A 85 11.28 0.00 7.53
N ARG A 86 10.00 0.06 7.84
CA ARG A 86 8.95 -0.61 7.07
C ARG A 86 7.92 0.43 6.66
N THR A 87 7.73 0.54 5.36
CA THR A 87 6.76 1.46 4.75
C THR A 87 5.68 0.63 4.07
N LYS A 88 4.41 0.95 4.34
CA LYS A 88 3.26 0.25 3.76
C LYS A 88 2.33 1.21 3.06
N LEU A 89 1.87 0.82 1.89
CA LEU A 89 0.66 1.34 1.27
C LEU A 89 -0.50 0.40 1.61
N LEU A 90 -1.52 0.95 2.26
CA LEU A 90 -2.70 0.23 2.70
C LEU A 90 -3.94 0.85 2.07
N VAL A 91 -4.91 0.01 1.69
CA VAL A 91 -6.29 0.44 1.47
C VAL A 91 -7.16 -0.31 2.45
N GLY A 92 -7.87 0.43 3.30
CA GLY A 92 -8.81 -0.11 4.26
C GLY A 92 -10.19 0.47 4.04
N GLU A 93 -11.23 -0.35 4.12
CA GLU A 93 -12.61 0.06 3.93
C GLU A 93 -13.57 -0.83 4.73
N ASP A 94 -14.72 -0.28 5.07
CA ASP A 94 -15.82 -1.05 5.63
C ASP A 94 -16.43 -1.93 4.53
N VAL A 95 -16.44 -3.24 4.75
CA VAL A 95 -17.02 -4.24 3.85
C VAL A 95 -18.05 -5.09 4.58
N LYS A 96 -18.96 -5.67 3.81
CA LYS A 96 -19.92 -6.63 4.34
C LYS A 96 -19.41 -8.05 4.11
N ARG A 97 -19.26 -8.83 5.19
CA ARG A 97 -18.91 -10.25 5.11
C ARG A 97 -20.00 -11.04 4.40
N LEU A 98 -19.61 -11.98 3.53
CA LEU A 98 -20.57 -12.74 2.71
C LEU A 98 -21.33 -13.81 3.51
N ASP A 99 -20.73 -14.31 4.58
CA ASP A 99 -21.22 -15.46 5.35
C ASP A 99 -22.27 -15.08 6.39
N ASP A 100 -22.07 -14.00 7.14
CA ASP A 100 -23.02 -13.53 8.18
C ASP A 100 -23.58 -12.13 7.91
N GLY A 101 -23.07 -11.42 6.90
CA GLY A 101 -23.54 -10.07 6.58
C GLY A 101 -23.06 -9.00 7.56
N GLU A 102 -22.12 -9.29 8.44
CA GLU A 102 -21.58 -8.27 9.36
C GLU A 102 -20.74 -7.22 8.62
N GLU A 103 -20.85 -5.97 9.06
CA GLU A 103 -19.97 -4.89 8.63
C GLU A 103 -18.64 -4.99 9.39
N VAL A 104 -17.55 -5.14 8.64
CA VAL A 104 -16.20 -5.26 9.18
C VAL A 104 -15.27 -4.32 8.44
N PHE A 105 -14.28 -3.78 9.14
CA PHE A 105 -13.19 -3.07 8.49
C PHE A 105 -12.21 -4.09 7.89
N ALA A 106 -12.01 -4.04 6.58
CA ALA A 106 -11.09 -4.91 5.87
C ALA A 106 -9.94 -4.12 5.24
N LEU A 107 -8.73 -4.70 5.32
CA LEU A 107 -7.61 -4.26 4.50
C LEU A 107 -7.74 -4.92 3.12
N THR A 108 -8.19 -4.16 2.13
CA THR A 108 -8.44 -4.64 0.76
C THR A 108 -7.20 -4.55 -0.12
N TYR A 109 -6.19 -3.78 0.30
CA TYR A 109 -4.88 -3.75 -0.34
C TYR A 109 -3.77 -3.53 0.68
N VAL A 110 -2.67 -4.26 0.50
CA VAL A 110 -1.44 -4.07 1.27
C VAL A 110 -0.25 -4.26 0.34
N LYS A 111 0.59 -3.24 0.23
CA LYS A 111 1.93 -3.33 -0.36
C LYS A 111 2.93 -2.82 0.66
N CYS A 112 4.05 -3.51 0.80
CA CYS A 112 5.01 -3.26 1.86
C CYS A 112 6.41 -3.26 1.28
N ASP A 113 7.23 -2.34 1.76
CA ASP A 113 8.68 -2.35 1.59
C ASP A 113 9.36 -2.36 2.96
N ILE A 114 10.51 -3.04 3.04
CA ILE A 114 11.32 -3.13 4.25
C ILE A 114 12.76 -2.85 3.84
N SER A 115 13.29 -1.71 4.26
CA SER A 115 14.56 -1.17 3.77
C SER A 115 15.44 -0.63 4.90
N GLU A 116 16.75 -0.79 4.72
CA GLU A 116 17.74 -0.04 5.49
C GLU A 116 17.79 1.39 4.94
N ILE A 117 17.85 2.38 5.83
CA ILE A 117 17.88 3.79 5.44
C ILE A 117 19.32 4.27 5.55
N GLU A 118 19.90 4.64 4.41
CA GLU A 118 21.22 5.26 4.28
C GLU A 118 21.08 6.78 4.17
N ASN A 119 20.13 7.25 3.37
CA ASN A 119 19.75 8.65 3.23
C ASN A 119 18.25 8.84 3.47
N MET A 120 17.89 9.37 4.65
CA MET A 120 16.49 9.57 5.06
C MET A 120 15.66 10.37 4.04
N ASP A 121 16.26 11.39 3.41
CA ASP A 121 15.54 12.27 2.49
C ASP A 121 15.21 11.61 1.16
N GLU A 122 16.12 10.77 0.65
CA GLU A 122 15.95 10.08 -0.63
C GLU A 122 15.17 8.77 -0.41
N ASP A 123 15.64 7.91 0.50
CA ASP A 123 15.15 6.55 0.65
C ASP A 123 13.67 6.47 1.02
N ILE A 124 13.19 7.36 1.90
CA ILE A 124 11.77 7.38 2.28
C ILE A 124 10.90 7.79 1.10
N ILE A 125 11.33 8.80 0.35
CA ILE A 125 10.57 9.34 -0.77
C ILE A 125 10.52 8.31 -1.90
N ASP A 126 11.68 7.76 -2.27
CA ASP A 126 11.81 6.70 -3.27
C ASP A 126 10.97 5.47 -2.91
N THR A 127 10.98 5.08 -1.63
CA THR A 127 10.15 3.96 -1.15
C THR A 127 8.66 4.26 -1.32
N VAL A 128 8.21 5.46 -0.95
CA VAL A 128 6.81 5.85 -1.10
C VAL A 128 6.39 5.87 -2.57
N GLU A 129 7.22 6.45 -3.44
CA GLU A 129 6.97 6.49 -4.89
C GLU A 129 6.93 5.08 -5.49
N TYR A 130 7.87 4.21 -5.13
CA TYR A 130 7.87 2.80 -5.52
C TYR A 130 6.58 2.08 -5.10
N LEU A 131 6.11 2.33 -3.88
CA LEU A 131 4.87 1.73 -3.39
C LEU A 131 3.66 2.18 -4.22
N LEU A 132 3.58 3.46 -4.58
CA LEU A 132 2.47 4.04 -5.34
C LEU A 132 2.48 3.68 -6.83
N HIS A 133 3.63 3.79 -7.50
CA HIS A 133 3.70 3.62 -8.96
C HIS A 133 3.98 2.18 -9.43
N GLY A 134 4.51 1.33 -8.54
CA GLY A 134 5.03 0.02 -8.96
C GLY A 134 6.39 0.15 -9.64
N GLY A 135 7.25 -0.85 -9.45
CA GLY A 135 8.48 -1.01 -10.24
C GLY A 135 8.21 -1.69 -11.57
#